data_AF-A0A9W7FHK2-F1
#
_entry.id   AF-A0A9W7FHK2-F1
#
_cell.length_a   1.000
_cell.length_b   1.000
_cell.length_c   1.000
_cell.angle_alpha   90.00
_cell.angle_beta   90.00
_cell.angle_gamma   90.00
#
_symmetry.space_group_name_H-M   'P 1'
#
loop_
_entity.id
_entity.type
_entity.pdbx_description
1 polymer ?
#
loop_
_entity_poly.entity_id
_entity_poly.type
_entity_poly.pdbx_seq_one_letter_code
_entity_poly.pdbx_strand_id
1 'polypeptide(L)'
;MSALKPSTLRVYTYNVLSSHLSEASHFRSCSPLHLDPETRFSKCLTKLDKECTLGSVICLQEVSRTWEGRLHAFFDKRSYSLVTGMYGRPFNGYMGVGIAYPRDRYDLKGCEVDVLADREQWPLDPRPPRPSALRKAIRAAASLLPQRLLGPLHPEVRGPECPFELASRRSNIQVSLHLSPPSDPEKAFAVATYHMPCAFRTPQMMALHSSLSVRNLQDRAREWGVKREVLAGDFNLKPDSGLYKMMTTGECPKDDKETYPLKKGVEDVDWSPRIGTGMNSCYALNHPGGEPAYTNYAQVRSDPPFIGTLDYVFVSKVGWEVTGVDEIGKVEEAEGPLPNEKEPSDHVAIAAELKIRYKCTVSYDGTYFSGWQVQRNSKHRTVAGTLEEVLCSFISHKLDPALDPDNFYVLGSSRTDSGVHARGQVCHFTLPSPCDPAVALPEINLLLPRDLRVLTMEPVEGDFHAIRSSTAKLYCYRMSISDVPQSPFKRLYRTQVQRGVDLKVLEEAVKIFQGTHDFRAFAGQVEQGALYKMVRNMVGTAVACARGEMGVGEARALLEGGKERKANKAKPAKPEGLTLERVWFDDGWRDSC
;
A
#
# COMPACT_ATOMS: atom_id res chain seq x y z
N MET A 1 -9.81 -13.80 -30.22
CA MET A 1 -10.25 -12.57 -29.54
C MET A 1 -9.61 -12.59 -28.15
N SER A 2 -8.57 -11.79 -27.94
CA SER A 2 -7.93 -11.68 -26.62
C SER A 2 -8.96 -11.07 -25.67
N ALA A 3 -9.32 -11.79 -24.59
CA ALA A 3 -9.99 -11.15 -23.48
C ALA A 3 -9.14 -9.93 -23.06
N LEU A 4 -9.77 -8.78 -22.90
CA LEU A 4 -9.11 -7.57 -22.44
C LEU A 4 -8.60 -7.84 -21.03
N LYS A 5 -7.29 -7.84 -20.91
CA LYS A 5 -6.53 -8.11 -19.69
C LYS A 5 -6.72 -6.90 -18.75
N PRO A 6 -7.10 -7.07 -17.48
CA PRO A 6 -7.40 -5.96 -16.57
C PRO A 6 -6.19 -5.03 -16.40
N SER A 7 -6.42 -3.73 -16.29
CA SER A 7 -5.36 -2.71 -16.27
C SER A 7 -4.65 -2.57 -14.91
N THR A 8 -5.14 -3.25 -13.87
CA THR A 8 -4.53 -3.34 -12.53
C THR A 8 -3.27 -4.21 -12.51
N LEU A 9 -2.32 -3.87 -11.64
CA LEU A 9 -1.21 -4.77 -11.32
C LEU A 9 -1.77 -5.82 -10.35
N ARG A 10 -1.90 -7.05 -10.81
CA ARG A 10 -2.21 -8.19 -9.96
C ARG A 10 -0.90 -8.88 -9.55
N VAL A 11 -0.66 -9.02 -8.25
CA VAL A 11 0.48 -9.75 -7.70
C VAL A 11 -0.06 -11.01 -7.04
N TYR A 12 0.38 -12.17 -7.54
CA TYR A 12 0.01 -13.48 -7.03
C TYR A 12 1.23 -14.11 -6.37
N THR A 13 1.08 -14.70 -5.19
CA THR A 13 2.16 -15.47 -4.56
C THR A 13 1.70 -16.84 -4.09
N TYR A 14 2.57 -17.83 -4.27
CA TYR A 14 2.25 -19.21 -3.95
C TYR A 14 3.50 -20.06 -3.67
N ASN A 15 3.58 -20.59 -2.45
CA ASN A 15 4.48 -21.69 -2.12
C ASN A 15 3.91 -22.97 -2.74
N VAL A 16 4.61 -23.53 -3.74
CA VAL A 16 4.11 -24.68 -4.53
C VAL A 16 4.39 -26.04 -3.89
N LEU A 17 5.00 -26.06 -2.70
CA LEU A 17 5.47 -27.24 -1.98
C LEU A 17 6.40 -28.10 -2.83
N SER A 18 7.71 -28.04 -2.55
CA SER A 18 8.71 -28.77 -3.33
C SER A 18 8.38 -30.27 -3.41
N SER A 19 8.59 -30.88 -4.59
CA SER A 19 8.39 -32.32 -4.82
C SER A 19 9.19 -33.21 -3.86
N HIS A 20 10.32 -32.71 -3.36
CA HIS A 20 11.15 -33.42 -2.38
C HIS A 20 10.63 -33.31 -0.94
N LEU A 21 9.70 -32.39 -0.67
CA LEU A 21 9.11 -32.18 0.66
C LEU A 21 7.72 -32.82 0.78
N SER A 22 7.10 -33.22 -0.33
CA SER A 22 5.74 -33.80 -0.37
C SER A 22 5.70 -35.32 -0.21
N GLU A 23 6.59 -35.93 0.56
CA GLU A 23 6.59 -37.39 0.74
C GLU A 23 5.44 -37.86 1.64
N ALA A 24 4.90 -39.06 1.38
CA ALA A 24 3.87 -39.68 2.24
C ALA A 24 4.36 -39.94 3.68
N SER A 25 5.67 -40.07 3.88
CA SER A 25 6.29 -40.15 5.21
C SER A 25 6.11 -38.86 6.02
N HIS A 26 6.03 -37.73 5.31
CA HIS A 26 5.89 -36.37 5.84
C HIS A 26 4.43 -35.95 5.95
N PHE A 27 3.57 -36.21 4.97
CA PHE A 27 2.14 -35.86 4.99
C PHE A 27 1.27 -37.12 5.15
N ARG A 28 1.26 -37.70 6.35
CA ARG A 28 0.63 -39.02 6.59
C ARG A 28 -0.90 -39.02 6.47
N SER A 29 -1.53 -37.87 6.63
CA SER A 29 -2.98 -37.70 6.51
C SER A 29 -3.45 -37.53 5.06
N CYS A 30 -2.53 -37.28 4.12
CA CYS A 30 -2.85 -37.11 2.70
C CYS A 30 -2.65 -38.40 1.92
N SER A 31 -3.56 -38.68 0.98
CA SER A 31 -3.44 -39.81 0.06
C SER A 31 -2.15 -39.68 -0.77
N PRO A 32 -1.33 -40.74 -0.89
CA PRO A 32 -0.12 -40.72 -1.71
C PRO A 32 -0.36 -40.27 -3.16
N LEU A 33 -1.55 -40.53 -3.70
CA LEU A 33 -1.95 -40.06 -5.03
C LEU A 33 -1.93 -38.52 -5.14
N HIS A 34 -2.30 -37.81 -4.08
CA HIS A 34 -2.32 -36.34 -4.06
C HIS A 34 -0.99 -35.74 -3.61
N LEU A 35 -0.05 -36.58 -3.18
CA LEU A 35 1.34 -36.23 -2.88
C LEU A 35 2.29 -36.45 -4.06
N ASP A 36 1.88 -37.28 -5.02
CA ASP A 36 2.60 -37.56 -6.24
C ASP A 36 3.01 -36.26 -6.97
N PRO A 37 4.32 -36.07 -7.25
CA PRO A 37 4.81 -34.85 -7.88
C PRO A 37 4.14 -34.50 -9.21
N GLU A 38 3.83 -35.47 -10.08
CA GLU A 38 3.23 -35.17 -11.38
C GLU A 38 1.76 -34.74 -11.24
N THR A 39 1.03 -35.41 -10.35
CA THR A 39 -0.35 -35.07 -10.01
C THR A 39 -0.44 -33.66 -9.43
N ARG A 40 0.43 -33.31 -8.47
CA ARG A 40 0.49 -31.96 -7.89
C ARG A 40 0.90 -30.92 -8.93
N PHE A 41 1.92 -31.22 -9.74
CA PHE A 41 2.39 -30.30 -10.77
C PHE A 41 1.26 -29.92 -11.74
N SER A 42 0.48 -30.90 -12.20
CA SER A 42 -0.67 -30.63 -13.07
C SER A 42 -1.70 -29.69 -12.43
N LYS A 43 -2.00 -29.85 -11.14
CA LYS A 43 -2.92 -28.97 -10.41
C LYS A 43 -2.33 -27.56 -10.22
N CYS A 44 -1.04 -27.47 -9.89
CA CYS A 44 -0.35 -26.18 -9.81
C CYS A 44 -0.41 -25.46 -11.16
N LEU A 45 -0.15 -26.15 -12.28
CA LEU A 45 -0.23 -25.56 -13.61
C LEU A 45 -1.64 -25.03 -13.92
N THR A 46 -2.72 -25.71 -13.51
CA THR A 46 -4.09 -25.20 -13.67
C THR A 46 -4.31 -23.88 -12.92
N LYS A 47 -3.83 -23.76 -11.68
CA LYS A 47 -3.90 -22.51 -10.90
C LYS A 47 -3.09 -21.40 -11.57
N LEU A 48 -1.86 -21.70 -12.00
CA LEU A 48 -0.98 -20.76 -12.68
C LEU A 48 -1.52 -20.32 -14.05
N ASP A 49 -2.24 -21.20 -14.77
CA ASP A 49 -2.85 -20.88 -16.06
C ASP A 49 -3.91 -19.79 -15.91
N LYS A 50 -4.77 -19.91 -14.89
CA LYS A 50 -5.75 -18.88 -14.54
C LYS A 50 -5.06 -17.54 -14.30
N GLU A 51 -3.99 -17.50 -13.52
CA GLU A 51 -3.24 -16.26 -13.25
C GLU A 51 -2.54 -15.71 -14.50
N CYS A 52 -2.08 -16.58 -15.40
CA CYS A 52 -1.54 -16.15 -16.69
C CYS A 52 -2.59 -15.40 -17.52
N THR A 53 -3.85 -15.86 -17.51
CA THR A 53 -4.97 -15.19 -18.21
C THR A 53 -5.30 -13.84 -17.61
N LEU A 54 -5.20 -13.68 -16.28
CA LEU A 54 -5.43 -12.41 -15.58
C LEU A 54 -4.29 -11.41 -15.81
N GLY A 55 -3.12 -11.86 -16.25
CA GLY A 55 -1.98 -10.98 -16.49
C GLY A 55 -1.18 -10.68 -15.21
N SER A 56 -1.20 -11.58 -14.24
CA SER A 56 -0.58 -11.40 -12.92
C SER A 56 0.95 -11.44 -12.98
N VAL A 57 1.62 -10.71 -12.09
CA VAL A 57 3.01 -11.00 -11.72
C VAL A 57 2.98 -12.10 -10.65
N ILE A 58 3.62 -13.23 -10.94
CA ILE A 58 3.49 -14.47 -10.17
C ILE A 58 4.80 -14.73 -9.43
N CYS A 59 4.75 -14.75 -8.09
CA CYS A 59 5.86 -15.05 -7.21
C CYS A 59 5.71 -16.48 -6.65
N LEU A 60 6.68 -17.34 -6.91
CA LEU A 60 6.66 -18.74 -6.49
C LEU A 60 7.74 -19.02 -5.45
N GLN A 61 7.42 -19.86 -4.48
CA GLN A 61 8.33 -20.38 -3.46
C GLN A 61 8.35 -21.91 -3.50
N GLU A 62 9.43 -22.50 -3.00
CA GLU A 62 9.69 -23.94 -3.05
C GLU A 62 9.60 -24.59 -4.45
N VAL A 63 9.98 -23.83 -5.48
CA VAL A 63 10.10 -24.38 -6.83
C VAL A 63 11.15 -25.48 -6.82
N SER A 64 10.76 -26.71 -7.13
CA SER A 64 11.71 -27.84 -7.16
C SER A 64 12.58 -27.77 -8.42
N ARG A 65 13.84 -28.21 -8.31
CA ARG A 65 14.75 -28.32 -9.47
C ARG A 65 14.17 -29.16 -10.60
N THR A 66 13.35 -30.16 -10.27
CA THR A 66 12.67 -31.03 -11.26
C THR A 66 11.54 -30.32 -12.00
N TRP A 67 10.93 -29.30 -11.40
CA TRP A 67 9.83 -28.55 -11.99
C TRP A 67 10.28 -27.28 -12.71
N GLU A 68 11.39 -26.68 -12.28
CA GLU A 68 11.96 -25.43 -12.82
C GLU A 68 11.93 -25.37 -14.36
N GLY A 69 12.59 -26.31 -15.05
CA GLY A 69 12.65 -26.30 -16.52
C GLY A 69 11.27 -26.46 -17.19
N ARG A 70 10.35 -27.20 -16.57
CA ARG A 70 8.98 -27.38 -17.09
C ARG A 70 8.14 -26.12 -16.87
N LEU A 71 8.35 -25.39 -15.78
CA LEU A 71 7.72 -24.10 -15.51
C LEU A 71 8.17 -23.04 -16.52
N HIS A 72 9.46 -22.98 -16.86
CA HIS A 72 9.94 -22.10 -17.95
C HIS A 72 9.19 -22.36 -19.25
N ALA A 73 9.08 -23.63 -19.68
CA ALA A 73 8.34 -23.99 -20.89
C ALA A 73 6.83 -23.69 -20.78
N PHE A 74 6.24 -23.84 -19.59
CA PHE A 74 4.83 -23.51 -19.34
C PHE A 74 4.55 -22.01 -19.50
N PHE A 75 5.36 -21.16 -18.87
CA PHE A 75 5.20 -19.70 -18.93
C PHE A 75 5.52 -19.15 -20.32
N ASP A 76 6.55 -19.66 -20.98
CA ASP A 76 6.92 -19.20 -22.32
C ASP A 76 5.77 -19.37 -23.34
N LYS A 77 5.08 -20.51 -23.29
CA LYS A 77 3.88 -20.80 -24.11
C LYS A 77 2.72 -19.84 -23.88
N ARG A 78 2.75 -19.04 -22.82
CA ARG A 78 1.71 -18.07 -22.42
C ARG A 78 2.17 -16.62 -22.58
N SER A 79 3.30 -16.40 -23.26
CA SER A 79 3.94 -15.09 -23.38
C SER A 79 4.41 -14.52 -22.03
N TYR A 80 4.83 -15.39 -21.12
CA TYR A 80 5.45 -15.00 -19.85
C TYR A 80 6.94 -15.33 -19.86
N SER A 81 7.71 -14.50 -19.16
CA SER A 81 9.09 -14.82 -18.78
C SER A 81 9.09 -15.28 -17.32
N LEU A 82 9.94 -16.24 -16.98
CA LEU A 82 10.19 -16.71 -15.62
C LEU A 82 11.67 -16.49 -15.29
N VAL A 83 11.96 -15.94 -14.11
CA VAL A 83 13.29 -15.85 -13.52
C VAL A 83 13.30 -16.65 -12.22
N THR A 84 14.25 -17.57 -12.05
CA THR A 84 14.38 -18.43 -10.88
C THR A 84 15.69 -18.22 -10.13
N GLY A 85 15.67 -18.54 -8.84
CA GLY A 85 16.84 -18.56 -7.97
C GLY A 85 16.81 -19.82 -7.12
N MET A 86 17.62 -20.82 -7.51
CA MET A 86 17.69 -22.13 -6.84
C MET A 86 18.71 -22.14 -5.72
N TYR A 87 18.37 -22.67 -4.55
CA TYR A 87 19.27 -22.77 -3.41
C TYR A 87 19.09 -24.09 -2.64
N GLY A 88 19.81 -24.25 -1.53
CA GLY A 88 19.66 -25.40 -0.64
C GLY A 88 20.76 -26.43 -0.80
N ARG A 89 20.46 -27.67 -0.41
CA ARG A 89 21.40 -28.80 -0.28
C ARG A 89 20.71 -30.08 -0.76
N PRO A 90 21.42 -31.21 -0.91
CA PRO A 90 20.80 -32.46 -1.37
C PRO A 90 19.55 -32.88 -0.56
N PHE A 91 19.52 -32.62 0.75
CA PHE A 91 18.42 -33.04 1.63
C PHE A 91 17.10 -32.30 1.39
N ASN A 92 17.10 -31.11 0.78
CA ASN A 92 15.87 -30.37 0.45
C ASN A 92 15.61 -30.34 -1.06
N GLY A 93 16.29 -31.19 -1.83
CA GLY A 93 16.07 -31.35 -3.26
C GLY A 93 16.58 -30.21 -4.14
N TYR A 94 17.31 -29.24 -3.57
CA TYR A 94 17.63 -27.96 -4.19
C TYR A 94 16.36 -27.26 -4.68
N MET A 95 15.68 -26.54 -3.79
CA MET A 95 14.48 -25.77 -4.10
C MET A 95 14.79 -24.29 -4.19
N GLY A 96 13.93 -23.55 -4.89
CA GLY A 96 14.15 -22.13 -5.17
C GLY A 96 12.91 -21.28 -5.05
N VAL A 97 13.09 -20.03 -5.45
CA VAL A 97 12.01 -19.08 -5.69
C VAL A 97 12.00 -18.67 -7.14
N GLY A 98 10.90 -18.11 -7.64
CA GLY A 98 10.87 -17.54 -8.98
C GLY A 98 9.80 -16.48 -9.18
N ILE A 99 10.03 -15.57 -10.12
CA ILE A 99 9.07 -14.55 -10.53
C ILE A 99 8.76 -14.75 -12.00
N ALA A 100 7.49 -14.97 -12.33
CA ALA A 100 6.98 -14.96 -13.68
C ALA A 100 6.20 -13.67 -13.96
N TYR A 101 6.40 -13.09 -15.14
CA TYR A 101 5.73 -11.85 -15.55
C TYR A 101 5.31 -11.87 -17.04
N PRO A 102 4.18 -11.24 -17.40
CA PRO A 102 3.69 -11.17 -18.77
C PRO A 102 4.55 -10.24 -19.64
N ARG A 103 5.13 -10.77 -20.72
CA ARG A 103 5.98 -10.01 -21.65
C ARG A 103 5.21 -8.98 -22.48
N ASP A 104 3.90 -9.16 -22.62
CA ASP A 104 3.02 -8.20 -23.30
C ASP A 104 2.68 -6.98 -22.43
N ARG A 105 2.87 -7.07 -21.11
CA ARG A 105 2.62 -5.97 -20.17
C ARG A 105 3.87 -5.32 -19.60
N TYR A 106 4.98 -6.05 -19.49
CA TYR A 106 6.19 -5.55 -18.83
C TYR A 106 7.47 -5.91 -19.59
N ASP A 107 8.32 -4.90 -19.78
CA ASP A 107 9.74 -5.03 -20.06
C ASP A 107 10.52 -5.29 -18.77
N LEU A 108 11.52 -6.16 -18.86
CA LEU A 108 12.51 -6.34 -17.81
C LEU A 108 13.64 -5.32 -18.01
N LYS A 109 13.84 -4.43 -17.04
CA LYS A 109 14.90 -3.41 -17.05
C LYS A 109 16.07 -3.76 -16.14
N GLY A 110 15.88 -4.69 -15.20
CA GLY A 110 16.90 -5.13 -14.24
C GLY A 110 16.47 -6.42 -13.54
N CYS A 111 17.45 -7.25 -13.18
CA CYS A 111 17.21 -8.57 -12.59
C CYS A 111 18.39 -8.93 -11.68
N GLU A 112 18.11 -9.18 -10.41
CA GLU A 112 19.12 -9.55 -9.41
C GLU A 112 18.67 -10.81 -8.68
N VAL A 113 19.61 -11.73 -8.47
CA VAL A 113 19.40 -12.99 -7.76
C VAL A 113 20.41 -13.05 -6.63
N ASP A 114 19.97 -12.66 -5.43
CA ASP A 114 20.85 -12.41 -4.29
C ASP A 114 20.72 -13.52 -3.25
N VAL A 115 21.85 -14.10 -2.83
CA VAL A 115 21.92 -14.84 -1.56
C VAL A 115 21.91 -13.80 -0.44
N LEU A 116 20.80 -13.68 0.29
CA LEU A 116 20.62 -12.57 1.23
C LEU A 116 21.68 -12.52 2.33
N ALA A 117 22.18 -13.68 2.76
CA ALA A 117 23.22 -13.71 3.77
C ALA A 117 24.54 -13.06 3.31
N ASP A 118 24.82 -13.05 2.01
CA ASP A 118 26.05 -12.47 1.46
C ASP A 118 25.97 -10.93 1.32
N ARG A 119 24.77 -10.36 1.49
CA ARG A 119 24.52 -8.91 1.45
C ARG A 119 24.81 -8.22 2.79
N GLU A 120 25.16 -8.98 3.82
CA GLU A 120 25.39 -8.46 5.17
C GLU A 120 26.85 -8.63 5.61
N GLN A 121 27.37 -7.62 6.31
CA GLN A 121 28.63 -7.76 7.04
C GLN A 121 28.35 -8.23 8.46
N TRP A 122 28.53 -9.53 8.69
CA TRP A 122 28.16 -10.16 9.95
C TRP A 122 29.16 -9.86 11.08
N PRO A 123 28.69 -9.47 12.27
CA PRO A 123 29.54 -9.25 13.45
C PRO A 123 29.95 -10.58 14.10
N LEU A 124 30.64 -11.45 13.36
CA LEU A 124 31.04 -12.79 13.80
C LEU A 124 32.26 -12.74 14.72
N ASP A 125 32.30 -13.64 15.70
CA ASP A 125 33.48 -13.79 16.54
C ASP A 125 34.66 -14.40 15.75
N PRO A 126 35.91 -14.08 16.12
CA PRO A 126 37.08 -14.73 15.55
C PRO A 126 36.95 -16.25 15.69
N ARG A 127 37.16 -16.99 14.60
CA ARG A 127 37.09 -18.45 14.65
C ARG A 127 38.11 -18.96 15.69
N PRO A 128 37.71 -19.86 16.60
CA PRO A 128 38.68 -20.46 17.52
C PRO A 128 39.79 -21.14 16.71
N PRO A 129 41.05 -21.13 17.21
CA PRO A 129 42.17 -21.71 16.48
C PRO A 129 41.88 -23.17 16.14
N ARG A 130 42.24 -23.58 14.91
CA ARG A 130 42.05 -24.97 14.47
C ARG A 130 42.67 -25.91 15.51
N PRO A 131 41.96 -26.96 15.98
CA PRO A 131 42.54 -27.90 16.93
C PRO A 131 43.84 -28.46 16.35
N SER A 132 44.89 -28.48 17.17
CA SER A 132 46.21 -28.99 16.78
C SER A 132 46.10 -30.40 16.17
N ALA A 133 47.02 -30.74 15.27
CA ALA A 133 47.07 -32.07 14.64
C ALA A 133 47.00 -33.20 15.69
N LEU A 134 47.60 -32.98 16.86
CA LEU A 134 47.55 -33.85 18.03
C LEU A 134 46.11 -34.06 18.57
N ARG A 135 45.29 -33.00 18.69
CA ARG A 135 43.88 -33.12 19.12
C ARG A 135 43.01 -33.84 18.09
N LYS A 136 43.29 -33.66 16.79
CA LYS A 136 42.63 -34.44 15.72
C LYS A 136 43.00 -35.92 15.79
N ALA A 137 44.29 -36.22 15.99
CA ALA A 137 44.78 -37.58 16.13
C ALA A 137 44.21 -38.27 17.40
N ILE A 138 44.15 -37.54 18.52
CA ILE A 138 43.54 -38.04 19.77
C ILE A 138 42.04 -38.32 19.59
N ARG A 139 41.28 -37.44 18.92
CA ARG A 139 39.86 -37.71 18.62
C ARG A 139 39.66 -38.90 17.68
N ALA A 140 40.51 -39.03 16.66
CA ALA A 140 40.46 -40.17 15.74
C ALA A 140 40.81 -41.49 16.44
N ALA A 141 41.83 -41.48 17.30
CA ALA A 141 42.21 -42.63 18.13
C ALA A 141 41.11 -42.98 19.15
N ALA A 142 40.48 -41.97 19.77
CA ALA A 142 39.36 -42.17 20.70
C ALA A 142 38.11 -42.74 20.00
N SER A 143 37.89 -42.44 18.72
CA SER A 143 36.78 -43.01 17.93
C SER A 143 36.98 -44.48 17.52
N LEU A 144 38.18 -45.04 17.71
CA LEU A 144 38.51 -46.45 17.45
C LEU A 144 38.40 -47.33 18.72
N LEU A 145 38.20 -46.74 19.90
CA LEU A 145 37.99 -47.48 21.14
C LEU A 145 36.54 -47.95 21.25
N PRO A 146 36.28 -49.20 21.70
CA PRO A 146 34.92 -49.70 21.91
C PRO A 146 34.12 -48.77 22.84
N GLN A 147 32.92 -48.37 22.44
CA GLN A 147 32.02 -47.48 23.22
C GLN A 147 31.74 -47.92 24.66
N ARG A 148 32.10 -49.17 25.04
CA ARG A 148 31.97 -49.69 26.41
C ARG A 148 33.07 -49.24 27.38
N LEU A 149 34.23 -48.79 26.89
CA LEU A 149 35.37 -48.35 27.71
C LEU A 149 35.39 -46.82 27.96
N LEU A 150 34.76 -46.07 27.06
CA LEU A 150 34.54 -44.64 27.20
C LEU A 150 33.13 -44.47 27.75
N GLY A 151 32.99 -44.31 29.08
CA GLY A 151 31.73 -43.84 29.69
C GLY A 151 31.22 -42.60 28.94
N PRO A 152 29.91 -42.29 28.98
CA PRO A 152 29.26 -41.43 28.00
C PRO A 152 30.02 -40.11 27.87
N LEU A 153 30.84 -40.01 26.82
CA LEU A 153 31.38 -38.75 26.35
C LEU A 153 30.17 -38.00 25.82
N HIS A 154 29.49 -37.28 26.72
CA HIS A 154 28.49 -36.32 26.33
C HIS A 154 29.13 -35.44 25.25
N PRO A 155 28.59 -35.40 24.02
CA PRO A 155 29.03 -34.39 23.08
C PRO A 155 28.90 -33.06 23.83
N GLU A 156 29.97 -32.25 23.82
CA GLU A 156 29.92 -30.89 24.37
C GLU A 156 28.60 -30.28 23.90
N VAL A 157 27.71 -30.04 24.85
CA VAL A 157 26.42 -29.40 24.57
C VAL A 157 26.81 -28.03 24.05
N ARG A 158 26.88 -27.89 22.73
CA ARG A 158 27.03 -26.57 22.10
C ARG A 158 25.86 -25.76 22.64
N GLY A 159 26.17 -24.71 23.38
CA GLY A 159 25.16 -23.75 23.80
C GLY A 159 24.38 -23.23 22.59
N PRO A 160 23.22 -22.59 22.80
CA PRO A 160 22.42 -22.05 21.70
C PRO A 160 23.30 -21.23 20.75
N GLU A 161 23.31 -21.61 19.47
CA GLU A 161 24.16 -20.97 18.46
C GLU A 161 23.75 -19.49 18.29
N CYS A 162 24.73 -18.62 18.07
CA CYS A 162 24.51 -17.19 17.91
C CYS A 162 23.60 -16.92 16.69
N PRO A 163 22.53 -16.10 16.81
CA PRO A 163 21.63 -15.77 15.71
C PRO A 163 22.35 -15.25 14.46
N PHE A 164 23.39 -14.43 14.63
CA PHE A 164 24.20 -13.87 13.53
C PHE A 164 24.97 -14.96 12.77
N GLU A 165 25.53 -15.95 13.49
CA GLU A 165 26.25 -17.07 12.88
C GLU A 165 25.29 -18.03 12.17
N LEU A 166 24.09 -18.23 12.74
CA LEU A 166 23.03 -18.99 12.09
C LEU A 166 22.55 -18.29 10.81
N ALA A 167 22.35 -16.97 10.86
CA ALA A 167 21.90 -16.17 9.74
C ALA A 167 22.93 -16.14 8.60
N SER A 168 24.23 -15.99 8.93
CA SER A 168 25.33 -15.91 7.96
C SER A 168 25.58 -17.21 7.19
N ARG A 169 25.01 -18.33 7.64
CA ARG A 169 25.16 -19.65 7.01
C ARG A 169 23.99 -20.02 6.11
N ARG A 170 22.94 -19.18 6.07
CA ARG A 170 21.77 -19.42 5.21
C ARG A 170 22.10 -19.10 3.77
N SER A 171 21.57 -19.91 2.87
CA SER A 171 21.74 -19.75 1.43
C SER A 171 20.45 -19.31 0.75
N ASN A 172 19.45 -18.85 1.51
CA ASN A 172 18.15 -18.46 0.95
C ASN A 172 18.34 -17.31 -0.03
N ILE A 173 17.71 -17.44 -1.20
CA ILE A 173 17.82 -16.50 -2.31
C ILE A 173 16.58 -15.62 -2.38
N GLN A 174 16.80 -14.34 -2.67
CA GLN A 174 15.77 -13.42 -3.13
C GLN A 174 15.97 -13.12 -4.62
N VAL A 175 14.92 -13.29 -5.42
CA VAL A 175 14.89 -12.82 -6.81
C VAL A 175 14.21 -11.45 -6.82
N SER A 176 14.85 -10.45 -7.41
CA SER A 176 14.32 -9.08 -7.52
C SER A 176 14.34 -8.64 -8.99
N LEU A 177 13.21 -8.15 -9.50
CA LEU A 177 13.06 -7.66 -10.87
C LEU A 177 12.67 -6.18 -10.88
N HIS A 178 13.25 -5.44 -11.81
CA HIS A 178 12.79 -4.12 -12.22
C HIS A 178 11.92 -4.29 -13.46
N LEU A 179 10.61 -4.18 -13.26
CA LEU A 179 9.61 -4.33 -14.32
C LEU A 179 9.05 -2.96 -14.70
N SER A 180 8.89 -2.75 -16.00
CA SER A 180 8.40 -1.49 -16.55
C SER A 180 7.41 -1.76 -17.68
N PRO A 181 6.21 -1.16 -17.67
CA PRO A 181 5.35 -1.16 -18.85
C PRO A 181 6.08 -0.61 -20.09
N PRO A 182 6.01 -1.27 -21.26
CA PRO A 182 6.67 -0.80 -22.48
C PRO A 182 6.16 0.57 -22.93
N SER A 183 4.89 0.87 -22.65
CA SER A 183 4.24 2.13 -23.05
C SER A 183 4.68 3.34 -22.24
N ASP A 184 5.31 3.16 -21.07
CA ASP A 184 5.67 4.27 -20.18
C ASP A 184 6.68 3.81 -19.10
N PRO A 185 7.98 4.11 -19.30
CA PRO A 185 9.07 3.72 -18.40
C PRO A 185 9.02 4.28 -16.98
N GLU A 186 8.37 5.42 -16.75
CA GLU A 186 8.24 6.04 -15.42
C GLU A 186 7.31 5.23 -14.50
N LYS A 187 6.62 4.22 -15.05
CA LYS A 187 5.78 3.25 -14.34
C LYS A 187 6.53 2.05 -13.80
N ALA A 188 7.85 2.07 -13.87
CA ALA A 188 8.69 1.06 -13.28
C ALA A 188 8.32 0.75 -11.83
N PHE A 189 8.39 -0.51 -11.46
CA PHE A 189 8.29 -0.99 -10.08
C PHE A 189 9.32 -2.10 -9.86
N ALA A 190 9.80 -2.19 -8.63
CA ALA A 190 10.63 -3.28 -8.18
C ALA A 190 9.73 -4.35 -7.55
N VAL A 191 9.88 -5.60 -7.97
CA VAL A 191 9.19 -6.75 -7.36
C VAL A 191 10.21 -7.77 -6.90
N ALA A 192 10.06 -8.29 -5.69
CA ALA A 192 10.89 -9.36 -5.17
C ALA A 192 10.06 -10.50 -4.58
N THR A 193 10.63 -11.70 -4.67
CA THR A 193 10.11 -12.90 -4.01
C THR A 193 11.17 -13.52 -3.13
N TYR A 194 10.75 -13.97 -1.96
CA TYR A 194 11.61 -14.59 -0.98
C TYR A 194 10.88 -15.74 -0.30
N HIS A 195 11.65 -16.76 0.07
CA HIS A 195 11.17 -17.84 0.94
C HIS A 195 12.06 -17.84 2.19
N MET A 196 11.47 -17.41 3.30
CA MET A 196 12.18 -17.21 4.56
C MET A 196 12.61 -18.54 5.17
N PRO A 197 13.79 -18.64 5.81
CA PRO A 197 14.20 -19.88 6.44
C PRO A 197 13.21 -20.27 7.55
N CYS A 198 12.56 -21.42 7.41
CA CYS A 198 11.67 -21.99 8.42
C CYS A 198 12.47 -22.36 9.68
N ALA A 199 12.46 -21.46 10.68
CA ALA A 199 13.25 -21.59 11.88
C ALA A 199 12.55 -20.96 13.09
N PHE A 200 11.27 -21.31 13.30
CA PHE A 200 10.40 -20.78 14.36
C PHE A 200 10.97 -20.88 15.77
N ARG A 201 11.93 -21.78 16.02
CA ARG A 201 12.64 -21.91 17.31
C ARG A 201 13.78 -20.89 17.48
N THR A 202 14.07 -20.09 16.46
CA THR A 202 15.12 -19.06 16.43
C THR A 202 14.59 -17.77 15.76
N PRO A 203 13.57 -17.11 16.34
CA PRO A 203 12.95 -15.90 15.77
C PRO A 203 13.96 -14.77 15.50
N GLN A 204 14.97 -14.60 16.36
CA GLN A 204 16.06 -13.63 16.16
C GLN A 204 16.84 -13.82 14.84
N MET A 205 17.03 -15.07 14.39
CA MET A 205 17.69 -15.33 13.11
C MET A 205 16.76 -14.99 11.94
N MET A 206 15.45 -15.25 12.11
CA MET A 206 14.43 -14.86 11.14
C MET A 206 14.35 -13.34 11.03
N ALA A 207 14.46 -12.60 12.14
CA ALA A 207 14.48 -11.14 12.14
C ALA A 207 15.62 -10.58 11.27
N LEU A 208 16.82 -11.17 11.37
CA LEU A 208 17.94 -10.81 10.51
C LEU A 208 17.58 -11.00 9.02
N HIS A 209 16.99 -12.13 8.64
CA HIS A 209 16.59 -12.41 7.25
C HIS A 209 15.38 -11.57 6.78
N SER A 210 14.39 -11.32 7.63
CA SER A 210 13.28 -10.40 7.33
C SER A 210 13.77 -8.99 7.04
N SER A 211 14.70 -8.49 7.86
CA SER A 211 15.32 -7.18 7.62
C SER A 211 16.14 -7.17 6.33
N LEU A 212 16.89 -8.24 6.05
CA LEU A 212 17.67 -8.37 4.82
C LEU A 212 16.80 -8.38 3.57
N SER A 213 15.66 -9.06 3.61
CA SER A 213 14.76 -9.19 2.45
C SER A 213 14.17 -7.83 2.05
N VAL A 214 13.61 -7.10 3.02
CA VAL A 214 13.05 -5.76 2.79
C VAL A 214 14.14 -4.79 2.32
N ARG A 215 15.28 -4.75 3.03
CA ARG A 215 16.39 -3.86 2.67
C ARG A 215 16.93 -4.15 1.28
N ASN A 216 17.15 -5.41 0.95
CA ASN A 216 17.70 -5.75 -0.35
C ASN A 216 16.79 -5.26 -1.48
N LEU A 217 15.46 -5.41 -1.33
CA LEU A 217 14.50 -4.83 -2.29
C LEU A 217 14.61 -3.31 -2.36
N GLN A 218 14.64 -2.62 -1.20
CA GLN A 218 14.76 -1.16 -1.14
C GLN A 218 16.08 -0.64 -1.72
N ASP A 219 17.18 -1.35 -1.50
CA ASP A 219 18.49 -1.05 -2.07
C ASP A 219 18.43 -1.19 -3.60
N ARG A 220 17.88 -2.30 -4.11
CA ARG A 220 17.71 -2.50 -5.56
C ARG A 220 16.79 -1.45 -6.18
N ALA A 221 15.68 -1.12 -5.52
CA ALA A 221 14.77 -0.08 -5.97
C ALA A 221 15.48 1.29 -6.08
N ARG A 222 16.30 1.65 -5.08
CA ARG A 222 17.12 2.88 -5.14
C ARG A 222 18.17 2.84 -6.24
N GLU A 223 18.88 1.71 -6.41
CA GLU A 223 19.85 1.52 -7.50
C GLU A 223 19.20 1.70 -8.88
N TRP A 224 17.94 1.25 -9.03
CA TRP A 224 17.17 1.38 -10.26
C TRP A 224 16.40 2.70 -10.41
N GLY A 225 16.41 3.57 -9.40
CA GLY A 225 15.67 4.84 -9.41
C GLY A 225 14.14 4.68 -9.30
N VAL A 226 13.68 3.56 -8.72
CA VAL A 226 12.27 3.20 -8.63
C VAL A 226 11.74 3.42 -7.21
N LYS A 227 10.53 3.96 -7.09
CA LYS A 227 9.88 4.27 -5.79
C LYS A 227 8.84 3.25 -5.35
N ARG A 228 8.34 2.44 -6.28
CA ARG A 228 7.28 1.45 -6.05
C ARG A 228 7.89 0.08 -5.85
N GLU A 229 7.60 -0.53 -4.72
CA GLU A 229 8.18 -1.80 -4.29
C GLU A 229 7.06 -2.79 -3.99
N VAL A 230 7.27 -4.05 -4.39
CA VAL A 230 6.40 -5.18 -4.09
C VAL A 230 7.29 -6.31 -3.57
N LEU A 231 7.00 -6.84 -2.39
CA LEU A 231 7.69 -7.98 -1.79
C LEU A 231 6.66 -9.05 -1.48
N ALA A 232 6.69 -10.17 -2.19
CA ALA A 232 5.68 -11.23 -2.06
C ALA A 232 6.32 -12.60 -1.82
N GLY A 233 5.73 -13.41 -0.95
CA GLY A 233 6.27 -14.74 -0.69
C GLY A 233 5.86 -15.36 0.64
N ASP A 234 6.53 -16.47 0.96
CA ASP A 234 6.39 -17.18 2.22
C ASP A 234 7.45 -16.65 3.20
N PHE A 235 6.98 -15.89 4.17
CA PHE A 235 7.84 -15.25 5.16
C PHE A 235 7.94 -16.04 6.46
N ASN A 236 7.25 -17.19 6.59
CA ASN A 236 7.26 -17.99 7.80
C ASN A 236 7.03 -17.17 9.10
N LEU A 237 6.23 -16.10 9.06
CA LEU A 237 5.95 -15.22 10.21
C LEU A 237 4.46 -15.02 10.39
N LYS A 238 4.03 -14.84 11.64
CA LYS A 238 2.61 -14.60 11.98
C LYS A 238 2.28 -13.11 12.08
N PRO A 239 1.03 -12.69 11.85
CA PRO A 239 0.62 -11.28 11.91
C PRO A 239 0.89 -10.58 13.25
N ASP A 240 0.86 -11.33 14.35
CA ASP A 240 1.08 -10.85 15.72
C ASP A 240 2.55 -10.89 16.17
N SER A 241 3.46 -11.36 15.30
CA SER A 241 4.88 -11.49 15.64
C SER A 241 5.64 -10.16 15.57
N GLY A 242 6.71 -10.03 16.36
CA GLY A 242 7.63 -8.89 16.25
C GLY A 242 8.33 -8.81 14.88
N LEU A 243 8.45 -9.93 14.16
CA LEU A 243 8.92 -9.98 12.77
C LEU A 243 7.99 -9.21 11.82
N TYR A 244 6.67 -9.47 11.93
CA TYR A 244 5.65 -8.76 11.14
C TYR A 244 5.67 -7.27 11.44
N LYS A 245 5.71 -6.90 12.74
CA LYS A 245 5.82 -5.51 13.18
C LYS A 245 7.07 -4.84 12.62
N MET A 246 8.21 -5.53 12.64
CA MET A 246 9.46 -4.99 12.10
C MET A 246 9.38 -4.75 10.59
N MET A 247 8.82 -5.67 9.81
CA MET A 247 8.66 -5.47 8.36
C MET A 247 7.70 -4.31 8.03
N THR A 248 6.64 -4.11 8.83
CA THR A 248 5.61 -3.11 8.55
C THR A 248 5.92 -1.71 9.09
N THR A 249 6.68 -1.63 10.17
CA THR A 249 7.08 -0.36 10.80
C THR A 249 8.50 0.07 10.40
N GLY A 250 9.38 -0.90 10.13
CA GLY A 250 10.82 -0.67 9.98
C GLY A 250 11.59 -0.74 11.30
N GLU A 251 10.90 -0.92 12.44
CA GLU A 251 11.48 -0.84 13.77
C GLU A 251 11.47 -2.20 14.49
N CYS A 252 12.54 -2.49 15.22
CA CYS A 252 12.63 -3.66 16.11
C CYS A 252 13.15 -3.19 17.48
N PRO A 253 12.26 -2.97 18.46
CA PRO A 253 12.63 -2.50 19.79
C PRO A 253 13.58 -3.45 20.52
N LYS A 254 14.60 -2.92 21.21
CA LYS A 254 15.61 -3.73 21.94
C LYS A 254 15.01 -4.54 23.11
N ASP A 255 13.88 -4.10 23.64
CA ASP A 255 13.14 -4.76 24.72
C ASP A 255 12.35 -5.98 24.26
N ASP A 256 12.05 -6.11 22.96
CA ASP A 256 11.55 -7.35 22.36
C ASP A 256 12.68 -8.37 22.22
N LYS A 257 13.02 -9.03 23.33
CA LYS A 257 14.09 -10.03 23.39
C LYS A 257 13.80 -11.29 22.57
N GLU A 258 12.56 -11.51 22.13
CA GLU A 258 12.21 -12.66 21.29
C GLU A 258 12.63 -12.39 19.84
N THR A 259 12.37 -11.18 19.34
CA THR A 259 12.69 -10.81 17.95
C THR A 259 14.07 -10.17 17.81
N TYR A 260 14.46 -9.30 18.75
CA TYR A 260 15.70 -8.53 18.65
C TYR A 260 16.93 -9.44 18.70
N PRO A 261 17.82 -9.43 17.68
CA PRO A 261 18.99 -10.30 17.65
C PRO A 261 20.00 -9.99 18.76
N LEU A 262 20.26 -10.99 19.61
CA LEU A 262 21.22 -10.87 20.72
C LEU A 262 22.53 -11.61 20.41
N LYS A 263 23.64 -11.12 20.97
CA LYS A 263 24.94 -11.80 20.92
C LYS A 263 25.40 -12.15 22.33
N LYS A 264 25.66 -13.43 22.58
CA LYS A 264 26.03 -13.92 23.92
C LYS A 264 27.31 -13.25 24.43
N GLY A 265 27.28 -12.72 25.65
CA GLY A 265 28.42 -12.06 26.27
C GLY A 265 28.66 -10.63 25.80
N VAL A 266 27.77 -10.07 24.97
CA VAL A 266 27.76 -8.67 24.56
C VAL A 266 26.48 -8.03 25.10
N GLU A 267 26.62 -7.04 25.98
CA GLU A 267 25.47 -6.38 26.64
C GLU A 267 24.66 -5.51 25.67
N ASP A 268 25.31 -4.94 24.66
CA ASP A 268 24.64 -4.17 23.61
C ASP A 268 25.23 -4.51 22.24
N VAL A 269 24.41 -5.11 21.37
CA VAL A 269 24.76 -5.28 19.96
C VAL A 269 24.22 -4.06 19.23
N ASP A 270 25.11 -3.27 18.62
CA ASP A 270 24.70 -2.14 17.77
C ASP A 270 24.12 -2.67 16.45
N TRP A 271 22.90 -3.20 16.53
CA TRP A 271 22.13 -3.70 15.40
C TRP A 271 20.81 -2.94 15.30
N SER A 272 20.44 -2.60 14.07
CA SER A 272 19.12 -2.11 13.71
C SER A 272 18.66 -2.80 12.43
N PRO A 273 17.35 -2.90 12.20
CA PRO A 273 16.82 -3.48 10.97
C PRO A 273 17.36 -2.78 9.72
N ARG A 274 17.68 -1.48 9.80
CA ARG A 274 18.07 -0.59 8.69
C ARG A 274 17.08 -0.62 7.50
N ILE A 275 15.82 -0.90 7.79
CA ILE A 275 14.72 -0.77 6.83
C ILE A 275 14.43 0.74 6.71
N GLY A 276 14.37 1.27 5.49
CA GLY A 276 14.14 2.71 5.27
C GLY A 276 12.76 3.12 5.75
N THR A 277 11.74 2.71 5.00
CA THR A 277 10.34 2.81 5.42
C THR A 277 9.79 1.39 5.53
N GLY A 278 9.05 1.07 6.58
CA GLY A 278 8.33 -0.22 6.66
C GLY A 278 7.36 -0.39 5.48
N MET A 279 6.88 -1.61 5.25
CA MET A 279 5.96 -1.92 4.14
C MET A 279 4.51 -2.05 4.61
N ASN A 280 3.54 -1.93 3.71
CA ASN A 280 2.14 -2.23 4.00
C ASN A 280 1.81 -3.65 3.53
N SER A 281 1.12 -4.44 4.35
CA SER A 281 0.49 -5.68 3.88
C SER A 281 -0.78 -5.37 3.10
N CYS A 282 -0.92 -5.96 1.92
CA CYS A 282 -2.13 -5.81 1.11
C CYS A 282 -3.38 -6.35 1.81
N TYR A 283 -3.26 -7.50 2.49
CA TYR A 283 -4.39 -8.11 3.18
C TYR A 283 -4.78 -7.29 4.42
N ALA A 284 -3.82 -6.85 5.24
CA ALA A 284 -4.14 -5.97 6.36
C ALA A 284 -4.89 -4.68 5.97
N LEU A 285 -4.68 -4.17 4.75
CA LEU A 285 -5.34 -2.97 4.24
C LEU A 285 -6.73 -3.22 3.64
N ASN A 286 -7.00 -4.40 3.08
CA ASN A 286 -8.18 -4.62 2.22
C ASN A 286 -9.05 -5.83 2.62
N HIS A 287 -8.57 -6.74 3.46
CA HIS A 287 -9.34 -7.89 3.92
C HIS A 287 -10.17 -7.52 5.18
N PRO A 288 -11.47 -7.89 5.28
CA PRO A 288 -12.39 -7.41 6.31
C PRO A 288 -11.98 -7.67 7.78
N GLY A 289 -11.05 -8.59 8.02
CA GLY A 289 -10.52 -8.93 9.35
C GLY A 289 -9.06 -8.53 9.57
N GLY A 290 -8.45 -7.75 8.68
CA GLY A 290 -7.01 -7.56 8.63
C GLY A 290 -6.36 -8.74 7.88
N GLU A 291 -5.33 -9.35 8.42
CA GLU A 291 -4.72 -10.53 7.78
C GLU A 291 -5.70 -11.72 7.68
N PRO A 292 -5.57 -12.62 6.68
CA PRO A 292 -6.38 -13.83 6.63
C PRO A 292 -6.08 -14.70 7.85
N ALA A 293 -6.99 -15.62 8.19
CA ALA A 293 -6.80 -16.52 9.32
C ALA A 293 -5.69 -17.55 9.07
N TYR A 294 -5.51 -17.94 7.80
CA TYR A 294 -4.45 -18.85 7.40
C TYR A 294 -4.02 -18.60 5.95
N THR A 295 -2.77 -18.95 5.67
CA THR A 295 -2.27 -19.21 4.32
C THR A 295 -1.55 -20.55 4.24
N ASN A 296 -1.19 -21.14 5.39
CA ASN A 296 -0.75 -22.52 5.53
C ASN A 296 -1.72 -23.29 6.44
N TYR A 297 -2.05 -24.53 6.05
CA TYR A 297 -2.79 -25.48 6.88
C TYR A 297 -2.18 -26.88 6.72
N ALA A 298 -0.98 -27.07 7.24
CA ALA A 298 -0.25 -28.33 7.15
C ALA A 298 -0.50 -29.27 8.34
N GLN A 299 -0.56 -30.58 8.09
CA GLN A 299 -0.32 -31.59 9.13
C GLN A 299 0.86 -32.47 8.74
N VAL A 300 1.97 -32.30 9.48
CA VAL A 300 3.21 -33.01 9.23
C VAL A 300 3.36 -34.17 10.21
N ARG A 301 3.65 -35.35 9.67
CA ARG A 301 3.91 -36.60 10.37
C ARG A 301 2.78 -36.94 11.34
N SER A 302 3.04 -36.88 12.64
CA SER A 302 2.08 -37.15 13.70
C SER A 302 1.91 -35.94 14.61
N ASP A 303 2.40 -34.77 14.17
CA ASP A 303 2.25 -33.53 14.90
C ASP A 303 0.80 -33.01 14.73
N PRO A 304 0.29 -32.21 15.69
CA PRO A 304 -0.97 -31.50 15.50
C PRO A 304 -0.93 -30.61 14.25
N PRO A 305 -2.07 -30.41 13.55
CA PRO A 305 -2.10 -29.50 12.42
C PRO A 305 -1.67 -28.09 12.80
N PHE A 306 -0.82 -27.49 11.97
CA PHE A 306 -0.48 -26.08 12.05
C PHE A 306 -1.40 -25.31 11.10
N ILE A 307 -1.98 -24.22 11.60
CA ILE A 307 -2.83 -23.33 10.83
C ILE A 307 -2.37 -21.90 11.12
N GLY A 308 -2.05 -21.15 10.08
CA GLY A 308 -1.65 -19.77 10.25
C GLY A 308 -1.28 -19.06 8.96
N THR A 309 -1.22 -17.74 9.04
CA THR A 309 -0.82 -16.86 7.94
C THR A 309 0.69 -16.72 7.96
N LEU A 310 1.32 -17.17 6.88
CA LEU A 310 2.78 -17.16 6.67
C LEU A 310 3.17 -16.45 5.37
N ASP A 311 2.23 -16.35 4.42
CA ASP A 311 2.42 -15.77 3.10
C ASP A 311 1.87 -14.35 3.07
N TYR A 312 2.61 -13.45 2.43
CA TYR A 312 2.25 -12.03 2.38
C TYR A 312 2.53 -11.43 1.00
N VAL A 313 1.75 -10.41 0.66
CA VAL A 313 2.08 -9.44 -0.38
C VAL A 313 2.27 -8.09 0.30
N PHE A 314 3.52 -7.67 0.45
CA PHE A 314 3.90 -6.38 0.99
C PHE A 314 4.15 -5.39 -0.14
N VAL A 315 3.77 -4.13 0.07
CA VAL A 315 4.00 -3.03 -0.87
C VAL A 315 4.64 -1.84 -0.17
N SER A 316 5.40 -1.03 -0.91
CA SER A 316 5.87 0.27 -0.43
C SER A 316 4.68 1.11 0.07
N LYS A 317 4.86 1.87 1.15
CA LYS A 317 3.80 2.79 1.65
C LYS A 317 3.40 3.86 0.63
N VAL A 318 4.30 4.16 -0.28
CA VAL A 318 4.12 5.16 -1.34
C VAL A 318 3.87 4.48 -2.67
N GLY A 319 2.93 5.03 -3.45
CA GLY A 319 2.75 4.70 -4.86
C GLY A 319 1.88 3.49 -5.17
N TRP A 320 1.29 2.86 -4.15
CA TRP A 320 0.31 1.77 -4.32
C TRP A 320 -0.97 2.03 -3.54
N GLU A 321 -2.09 1.79 -4.20
CA GLU A 321 -3.39 1.59 -3.57
C GLU A 321 -3.79 0.13 -3.73
N VAL A 322 -4.09 -0.53 -2.61
CA VAL A 322 -4.60 -1.90 -2.61
C VAL A 322 -6.11 -1.85 -2.79
N THR A 323 -6.60 -2.30 -3.94
CA THR A 323 -8.03 -2.23 -4.27
C THR A 323 -8.79 -3.51 -4.10
N GLY A 324 -8.08 -4.62 -3.99
CA GLY A 324 -8.68 -5.93 -3.80
C GLY A 324 -7.63 -6.92 -3.34
N VAL A 325 -8.08 -7.93 -2.62
CA VAL A 325 -7.32 -9.14 -2.34
C VAL A 325 -8.23 -10.35 -2.57
N ASP A 326 -7.64 -11.49 -2.95
CA ASP A 326 -8.43 -12.73 -3.10
C ASP A 326 -8.98 -13.14 -1.73
N GLU A 327 -10.26 -13.50 -1.68
CA GLU A 327 -10.92 -13.97 -0.47
C GLU A 327 -10.36 -15.33 -0.06
N ILE A 328 -9.88 -15.42 1.18
CA ILE A 328 -9.45 -16.66 1.80
C ILE A 328 -10.57 -17.09 2.76
N GLY A 329 -11.11 -18.28 2.52
CA GLY A 329 -12.21 -18.82 3.31
C GLY A 329 -11.84 -18.97 4.78
N LYS A 330 -12.85 -19.20 5.64
CA LYS A 330 -12.59 -19.39 7.07
C LYS A 330 -11.90 -20.73 7.34
N VAL A 331 -11.25 -20.87 8.49
CA VAL A 331 -10.56 -22.12 8.86
C VAL A 331 -11.55 -23.29 8.95
N GLU A 332 -12.78 -23.03 9.41
CA GLU A 332 -13.83 -24.05 9.54
C GLU A 332 -14.37 -24.54 8.18
N GLU A 333 -14.21 -23.71 7.15
CA GLU A 333 -14.58 -24.00 5.76
C GLU A 333 -13.40 -24.61 4.98
N ALA A 334 -12.19 -24.59 5.56
CA ALA A 334 -11.01 -25.14 4.94
C ALA A 334 -11.06 -26.67 4.96
N GLU A 335 -10.90 -27.30 3.80
CA GLU A 335 -10.86 -28.77 3.66
C GLU A 335 -9.49 -29.35 4.08
N GLY A 336 -8.88 -28.82 5.14
CA GLY A 336 -7.57 -29.25 5.62
C GLY A 336 -7.56 -30.59 6.38
N PRO A 337 -6.36 -31.14 6.66
CA PRO A 337 -5.05 -30.57 6.37
C PRO A 337 -4.65 -30.65 4.90
N LEU A 338 -3.77 -29.75 4.49
CA LEU A 338 -3.22 -29.60 3.15
C LEU A 338 -1.80 -30.20 3.07
N PRO A 339 -1.33 -30.66 1.89
CA PRO A 339 -2.06 -30.77 0.63
C PRO A 339 -3.15 -31.83 0.68
N ASN A 340 -4.12 -31.76 -0.24
CA ASN A 340 -5.23 -32.69 -0.34
C ASN A 340 -5.68 -32.91 -1.80
N GLU A 341 -6.88 -33.44 -2.02
CA GLU A 341 -7.42 -33.64 -3.37
C GLU A 341 -7.57 -32.34 -4.17
N LYS A 342 -7.89 -31.21 -3.55
CA LYS A 342 -8.14 -29.94 -4.24
C LYS A 342 -6.92 -29.03 -4.27
N GLU A 343 -6.17 -28.97 -3.18
CA GLU A 343 -5.02 -28.08 -3.01
C GLU A 343 -3.70 -28.87 -3.07
N PRO A 344 -2.85 -28.64 -4.08
CA PRO A 344 -1.59 -29.39 -4.28
C PRO A 344 -0.41 -28.91 -3.41
N SER A 345 -0.61 -27.92 -2.56
CA SER A 345 0.38 -27.42 -1.61
C SER A 345 -0.18 -27.46 -0.19
N ASP A 346 0.67 -27.42 0.81
CA ASP A 346 0.25 -27.16 2.19
C ASP A 346 -0.07 -25.67 2.45
N HIS A 347 0.25 -24.82 1.47
CA HIS A 347 -0.15 -23.42 1.40
C HIS A 347 -1.33 -23.22 0.45
N VAL A 348 -2.12 -22.17 0.70
CA VAL A 348 -3.05 -21.59 -0.27
C VAL A 348 -2.39 -20.37 -0.91
N ALA A 349 -2.65 -20.18 -2.20
CA ALA A 349 -2.16 -19.01 -2.89
C ALA A 349 -2.95 -17.76 -2.50
N ILE A 350 -2.28 -16.62 -2.47
CA ILE A 350 -2.90 -15.33 -2.21
C ILE A 350 -2.60 -14.36 -3.35
N ALA A 351 -3.47 -13.37 -3.55
CA ALA A 351 -3.26 -12.35 -4.56
C ALA A 351 -3.76 -10.98 -4.10
N ALA A 352 -3.11 -9.94 -4.59
CA ALA A 352 -3.50 -8.56 -4.37
C ALA A 352 -3.61 -7.81 -5.70
N GLU A 353 -4.62 -6.94 -5.79
CA GLU A 353 -4.80 -6.00 -6.87
C GLU A 353 -4.33 -4.61 -6.44
N LEU A 354 -3.40 -4.06 -7.22
CA LEU A 354 -2.75 -2.79 -6.96
C LEU A 354 -3.11 -1.79 -8.05
N LYS A 355 -3.56 -0.62 -7.61
CA LYS A 355 -3.84 0.57 -8.41
C LYS A 355 -2.97 1.74 -7.95
N ILE A 356 -3.10 2.88 -8.63
CA ILE A 356 -2.36 4.09 -8.30
C ILE A 356 -3.34 5.24 -8.09
N ARG A 357 -3.23 5.85 -6.91
CA ARG A 357 -4.00 7.04 -6.54
C ARG A 357 -3.30 8.29 -7.06
N TYR A 358 -4.08 9.20 -7.63
CA TYR A 358 -3.62 10.50 -8.12
C TYR A 358 -4.27 11.62 -7.34
N LYS A 359 -3.47 12.62 -6.97
CA LYS A 359 -3.92 13.93 -6.48
C LYS A 359 -3.91 14.91 -7.64
N CYS A 360 -5.01 15.64 -7.79
CA CYS A 360 -5.14 16.70 -8.76
C CYS A 360 -5.48 18.03 -8.09
N THR A 361 -4.86 19.10 -8.58
CA THR A 361 -5.33 20.46 -8.28
C THR A 361 -6.20 20.91 -9.45
N VAL A 362 -7.40 21.40 -9.17
CA VAL A 362 -8.37 21.84 -10.17
C VAL A 362 -8.81 23.28 -9.91
N SER A 363 -9.07 24.00 -10.99
CA SER A 363 -9.63 25.34 -11.01
C SER A 363 -10.93 25.34 -11.79
N TYR A 364 -11.97 26.00 -11.27
CA TYR A 364 -13.25 26.11 -11.96
C TYR A 364 -13.99 27.40 -11.66
N ASP A 365 -14.75 27.85 -12.68
CA ASP A 365 -15.78 28.85 -12.54
C ASP A 365 -17.10 28.17 -12.12
N GLY A 366 -17.47 28.34 -10.85
CA GLY A 366 -18.68 27.73 -10.27
C GLY A 366 -20.01 28.24 -10.80
N THR A 367 -20.04 29.29 -11.63
CA THR A 367 -21.27 29.98 -12.06
C THR A 367 -22.34 29.03 -12.60
N TYR A 368 -21.95 28.07 -13.43
CA TYR A 368 -22.85 27.12 -14.08
C TYR A 368 -22.84 25.71 -13.47
N PHE A 369 -22.21 25.56 -12.30
CA PHE A 369 -22.20 24.32 -11.55
C PHE A 369 -23.16 24.37 -10.36
N SER A 370 -23.82 23.25 -10.10
CA SER A 370 -24.60 23.03 -8.88
C SER A 370 -23.73 22.63 -7.67
N GLY A 371 -22.49 23.12 -7.65
CA GLY A 371 -21.49 22.87 -6.64
C GLY A 371 -20.53 21.75 -7.02
N TRP A 372 -19.72 21.33 -6.04
CA TRP A 372 -18.73 20.27 -6.22
C TRP A 372 -19.39 18.88 -6.38
N GLN A 373 -20.21 18.50 -5.40
CA GLN A 373 -20.63 17.11 -5.19
C GLN A 373 -21.69 16.66 -6.21
N VAL A 374 -21.53 15.44 -6.74
CA VAL A 374 -22.53 14.78 -7.59
C VAL A 374 -23.86 14.63 -6.85
N GLN A 375 -24.96 14.93 -7.54
CA GLN A 375 -26.32 14.83 -7.02
C GLN A 375 -27.11 13.79 -7.83
N ARG A 376 -27.19 12.55 -7.35
CA ARG A 376 -27.76 11.41 -8.11
C ARG A 376 -29.19 11.61 -8.64
N ASN A 377 -29.99 12.45 -7.97
CA ASN A 377 -31.39 12.72 -8.34
C ASN A 377 -31.58 14.03 -9.13
N SER A 378 -30.49 14.60 -9.66
CA SER A 378 -30.49 15.92 -10.29
C SER A 378 -29.82 15.84 -11.65
N LYS A 379 -30.41 16.49 -12.66
CA LYS A 379 -29.79 16.65 -13.99
C LYS A 379 -28.81 17.83 -14.03
N HIS A 380 -28.57 18.48 -12.88
CA HIS A 380 -27.69 19.64 -12.84
C HIS A 380 -26.23 19.23 -12.85
N ARG A 381 -25.44 19.93 -13.67
CA ARG A 381 -24.00 19.72 -13.82
C ARG A 381 -23.26 20.08 -12.52
N THR A 382 -22.35 19.21 -12.10
CA THR A 382 -21.51 19.39 -10.90
C THR A 382 -20.05 19.25 -11.28
N VAL A 383 -19.14 19.83 -10.47
CA VAL A 383 -17.70 19.78 -10.80
C VAL A 383 -17.17 18.35 -10.75
N ALA A 384 -17.48 17.61 -9.68
CA ALA A 384 -17.06 16.22 -9.54
C ALA A 384 -17.66 15.34 -10.65
N GLY A 385 -18.95 15.52 -10.98
CA GLY A 385 -19.58 14.75 -12.05
C GLY A 385 -18.95 15.00 -13.42
N THR A 386 -18.65 16.26 -13.76
CA THR A 386 -17.93 16.57 -15.01
C THR A 386 -16.50 16.01 -15.02
N LEU A 387 -15.79 16.03 -13.88
CA LEU A 387 -14.48 15.37 -13.78
C LEU A 387 -14.61 13.86 -13.97
N GLU A 388 -15.56 13.22 -13.30
CA GLU A 388 -15.83 11.78 -13.39
C GLU A 388 -16.17 11.38 -14.83
N GLU A 389 -17.08 12.07 -15.51
CA GLU A 389 -17.42 11.81 -16.92
C GLU A 389 -16.19 11.88 -17.84
N VAL A 390 -15.38 12.94 -17.72
CA VAL A 390 -14.20 13.14 -18.58
C VAL A 390 -13.10 12.13 -18.25
N LEU A 391 -12.85 11.87 -16.97
CA LEU A 391 -11.86 10.89 -16.55
C LEU A 391 -12.27 9.47 -16.97
N CYS A 392 -13.53 9.09 -16.80
CA CYS A 392 -14.06 7.81 -17.29
C CYS A 392 -13.85 7.68 -18.79
N SER A 393 -14.19 8.71 -19.58
CA SER A 393 -13.96 8.69 -21.03
C SER A 393 -12.48 8.51 -21.38
N PHE A 394 -11.59 9.28 -20.73
CA PHE A 394 -10.15 9.14 -20.92
C PHE A 394 -9.64 7.74 -20.59
N ILE A 395 -10.04 7.19 -19.43
CA ILE A 395 -9.63 5.87 -18.95
C ILE A 395 -10.15 4.79 -19.90
N SER A 396 -11.44 4.79 -20.26
CA SER A 396 -12.04 3.80 -21.14
C SER A 396 -11.38 3.73 -22.51
N HIS A 397 -10.90 4.86 -23.04
CA HIS A 397 -10.23 4.89 -24.34
C HIS A 397 -8.73 4.58 -24.31
N LYS A 398 -8.04 4.89 -23.20
CA LYS A 398 -6.56 4.87 -23.16
C LYS A 398 -5.97 3.83 -22.22
N LEU A 399 -6.68 3.47 -21.16
CA LEU A 399 -6.13 2.73 -20.03
C LEU A 399 -6.88 1.42 -19.76
N ASP A 400 -8.21 1.47 -19.77
CA ASP A 400 -9.05 0.33 -19.41
C ASP A 400 -10.41 0.33 -20.12
N PRO A 401 -10.52 -0.34 -21.29
CA PRO A 401 -11.78 -0.44 -22.02
C PRO A 401 -12.91 -1.14 -21.25
N ALA A 402 -12.60 -1.81 -20.12
CA ALA A 402 -13.56 -2.50 -19.28
C ALA A 402 -13.93 -1.70 -18.01
N LEU A 403 -13.53 -0.43 -17.89
CA LEU A 403 -13.90 0.43 -16.76
C LEU A 403 -15.43 0.50 -16.61
N ASP A 404 -15.91 0.22 -15.39
CA ASP A 404 -17.28 0.53 -14.97
C ASP A 404 -17.39 1.99 -14.51
N PRO A 405 -18.08 2.88 -15.25
CA PRO A 405 -18.23 4.28 -14.88
C PRO A 405 -18.98 4.49 -13.57
N ASP A 406 -19.87 3.57 -13.19
CA ASP A 406 -20.68 3.70 -11.97
C ASP A 406 -19.85 3.48 -10.69
N ASN A 407 -18.66 2.90 -10.83
CA ASN A 407 -17.73 2.63 -9.74
C ASN A 407 -16.47 3.53 -9.76
N PHE A 408 -16.49 4.63 -10.51
CA PHE A 408 -15.44 5.64 -10.52
C PHE A 408 -15.91 6.90 -9.81
N TYR A 409 -15.09 7.43 -8.90
CA TYR A 409 -15.45 8.62 -8.13
C TYR A 409 -14.25 9.53 -7.87
N VAL A 410 -14.52 10.84 -7.82
CA VAL A 410 -13.53 11.88 -7.53
C VAL A 410 -13.84 12.53 -6.18
N LEU A 411 -12.91 12.40 -5.23
CA LEU A 411 -13.08 12.95 -3.89
C LEU A 411 -12.33 14.28 -3.73
N GLY A 412 -13.08 15.36 -3.56
CA GLY A 412 -12.55 16.72 -3.34
C GLY A 412 -12.24 17.02 -1.88
N SER A 413 -11.23 17.86 -1.64
CA SER A 413 -10.84 18.32 -0.31
C SER A 413 -11.90 19.20 0.35
N SER A 414 -12.71 19.90 -0.45
CA SER A 414 -13.80 20.77 0.01
C SER A 414 -15.06 20.56 -0.84
N ARG A 415 -16.23 20.51 -0.21
CA ARG A 415 -17.51 20.67 -0.92
C ARG A 415 -17.77 22.17 -1.12
N THR A 416 -17.85 22.63 -2.37
CA THR A 416 -18.26 24.00 -2.70
C THR A 416 -19.74 24.03 -3.06
N ASP A 417 -20.43 25.11 -2.68
CA ASP A 417 -21.83 25.33 -3.03
C ASP A 417 -22.01 25.66 -4.51
N SER A 418 -23.23 25.53 -5.02
CA SER A 418 -23.58 26.08 -6.33
C SER A 418 -23.21 27.56 -6.44
N GLY A 419 -22.55 27.92 -7.54
CA GLY A 419 -22.07 29.27 -7.81
C GLY A 419 -20.72 29.64 -7.19
N VAL A 420 -20.13 28.79 -6.33
CA VAL A 420 -18.82 29.07 -5.70
C VAL A 420 -17.69 28.62 -6.60
N HIS A 421 -16.66 29.45 -6.75
CA HIS A 421 -15.50 29.16 -7.61
C HIS A 421 -14.36 28.48 -6.84
N ALA A 422 -13.39 27.92 -7.57
CA ALA A 422 -12.11 27.54 -6.99
C ALA A 422 -10.96 27.85 -7.93
N ARG A 423 -9.83 28.29 -7.38
CA ARG A 423 -8.55 28.45 -8.10
C ARG A 423 -7.59 27.30 -7.82
N GLY A 424 -7.75 26.62 -6.69
CA GLY A 424 -6.85 25.55 -6.25
C GLY A 424 -7.57 24.53 -5.37
N GLN A 425 -8.74 24.05 -5.83
CA GLN A 425 -9.38 22.90 -5.18
C GLN A 425 -8.50 21.68 -5.40
N VAL A 426 -8.28 20.87 -4.36
CA VAL A 426 -7.56 19.60 -4.52
C VAL A 426 -8.55 18.45 -4.46
N CYS A 427 -8.39 17.47 -5.33
CA CYS A 427 -9.13 16.21 -5.31
C CYS A 427 -8.20 15.03 -5.52
N HIS A 428 -8.73 13.83 -5.33
CA HIS A 428 -8.04 12.60 -5.71
C HIS A 428 -9.00 11.57 -6.28
N PHE A 429 -8.43 10.65 -7.04
CA PHE A 429 -9.10 9.48 -7.61
C PHE A 429 -8.07 8.39 -7.86
N THR A 430 -8.57 7.21 -8.20
CA THR A 430 -7.75 6.01 -8.39
C THR A 430 -7.82 5.58 -9.83
N LEU A 431 -6.67 5.37 -10.47
CA LEU A 431 -6.60 4.84 -11.81
C LEU A 431 -6.24 3.35 -11.79
N PRO A 432 -6.86 2.55 -12.68
CA PRO A 432 -6.66 1.11 -12.67
C PRO A 432 -5.28 0.74 -13.21
N SER A 433 -4.73 1.53 -14.13
CA SER A 433 -3.30 1.57 -14.45
C SER A 433 -2.77 2.98 -14.23
N PRO A 434 -1.45 3.13 -14.00
CA PRO A 434 -0.86 4.47 -14.00
C PRO A 434 -1.01 5.18 -15.36
N CYS A 435 -0.87 6.50 -15.37
CA CYS A 435 -0.63 7.29 -16.56
C CYS A 435 0.43 8.36 -16.27
N ASP A 436 1.20 8.75 -17.27
CA ASP A 436 2.11 9.91 -17.17
C ASP A 436 1.27 11.19 -17.04
N PRO A 437 1.33 11.93 -15.92
CA PRO A 437 0.61 13.18 -15.78
C PRO A 437 0.98 14.22 -16.84
N ALA A 438 2.22 14.22 -17.35
CA ALA A 438 2.66 15.16 -18.37
C ALA A 438 1.94 14.96 -19.71
N VAL A 439 1.52 13.73 -20.01
CA VAL A 439 0.72 13.38 -21.20
C VAL A 439 -0.78 13.42 -20.89
N ALA A 440 -1.20 12.85 -19.77
CA ALA A 440 -2.60 12.73 -19.40
C ALA A 440 -3.25 14.08 -19.11
N LEU A 441 -2.55 14.99 -18.41
CA LEU A 441 -3.12 16.28 -18.01
C LEU A 441 -3.53 17.14 -19.22
N PRO A 442 -2.69 17.32 -20.27
CA PRO A 442 -3.12 18.00 -21.50
C PRO A 442 -4.32 17.34 -22.17
N GLU A 443 -4.35 16.01 -22.30
CA GLU A 443 -5.46 15.28 -22.92
C GLU A 443 -6.77 15.44 -22.12
N ILE A 444 -6.71 15.30 -20.79
CA ILE A 444 -7.85 15.52 -19.90
C ILE A 444 -8.37 16.96 -20.05
N ASN A 445 -7.48 17.96 -20.05
CA ASN A 445 -7.88 19.36 -20.21
C ASN A 445 -8.47 19.70 -21.59
N LEU A 446 -8.12 18.94 -22.64
CA LEU A 446 -8.75 19.08 -23.96
C LEU A 446 -10.19 18.59 -23.96
N LEU A 447 -10.49 17.55 -23.18
CA LEU A 447 -11.83 17.01 -22.99
C LEU A 447 -12.66 17.86 -22.01
N LEU A 448 -12.01 18.56 -21.08
CA LEU A 448 -12.70 19.38 -20.09
C LEU A 448 -13.32 20.65 -20.68
N PRO A 449 -14.57 20.97 -20.29
CA PRO A 449 -15.21 22.25 -20.63
C PRO A 449 -14.45 23.44 -20.06
N ARG A 450 -14.52 24.59 -20.74
CA ARG A 450 -13.64 25.75 -20.50
C ARG A 450 -13.70 26.36 -19.09
N ASP A 451 -14.78 26.09 -18.37
CA ASP A 451 -15.03 26.54 -17.00
C ASP A 451 -14.43 25.60 -15.93
N LEU A 452 -13.71 24.54 -16.32
CA LEU A 452 -13.03 23.61 -15.42
C LEU A 452 -11.68 23.16 -16.02
N ARG A 453 -10.61 23.22 -15.22
CA ARG A 453 -9.27 22.82 -15.61
C ARG A 453 -8.58 22.03 -14.50
N VAL A 454 -7.83 21.01 -14.88
CA VAL A 454 -6.85 20.33 -14.02
C VAL A 454 -5.52 21.09 -14.18
N LEU A 455 -5.03 21.67 -13.08
CA LEU A 455 -3.80 22.45 -13.05
C LEU A 455 -2.57 21.58 -12.84
N THR A 456 -2.68 20.62 -11.93
CA THR A 456 -1.63 19.63 -11.64
C THR A 456 -2.24 18.27 -11.41
N MET A 457 -1.48 17.22 -11.68
CA MET A 457 -1.82 15.83 -11.42
C MET A 457 -0.53 15.11 -11.02
N GLU A 458 -0.55 14.38 -9.92
CA GLU A 458 0.61 13.62 -9.44
C GLU A 458 0.15 12.36 -8.69
N PRO A 459 0.90 11.25 -8.78
CA PRO A 459 0.65 10.08 -7.95
C PRO A 459 0.90 10.42 -6.47
N VAL A 460 0.18 9.77 -5.56
CA VAL A 460 0.29 10.01 -4.12
C VAL A 460 0.52 8.74 -3.31
N GLU A 461 0.86 8.92 -2.03
CA GLU A 461 0.96 7.85 -1.04
C GLU A 461 -0.40 7.17 -0.81
N GLY A 462 -0.39 5.89 -0.45
CA GLY A 462 -1.58 5.04 -0.49
C GLY A 462 -2.72 5.49 0.43
N ASP A 463 -2.39 6.15 1.54
CA ASP A 463 -3.34 6.66 2.52
C ASP A 463 -3.79 8.12 2.27
N PHE A 464 -3.25 8.77 1.22
CA PHE A 464 -3.60 10.14 0.88
C PHE A 464 -5.11 10.28 0.70
N HIS A 465 -5.69 11.23 1.44
CA HIS A 465 -7.10 11.51 1.38
C HIS A 465 -7.32 13.02 1.35
N ALA A 466 -7.81 13.54 0.22
CA ALA A 466 -7.93 14.99 -0.04
C ALA A 466 -8.58 15.80 1.11
N ILE A 467 -9.53 15.23 1.86
CA ILE A 467 -10.10 15.86 3.08
C ILE A 467 -9.19 15.67 4.32
N ARG A 468 -8.97 14.42 4.77
CA ARG A 468 -8.27 14.10 6.03
C ARG A 468 -6.79 14.52 6.05
N SER A 469 -6.14 14.52 4.89
CA SER A 469 -4.74 14.92 4.76
C SER A 469 -4.58 16.44 4.63
N SER A 470 -5.67 17.21 4.42
CA SER A 470 -5.57 18.67 4.31
C SER A 470 -5.36 19.32 5.69
N THR A 471 -4.38 20.19 5.80
CA THR A 471 -4.01 20.90 7.04
C THR A 471 -4.72 22.26 7.15
N ALA A 472 -4.90 22.96 6.03
CA ALA A 472 -5.56 24.26 5.97
C ALA A 472 -6.21 24.53 4.61
N LYS A 473 -7.16 25.47 4.58
CA LYS A 473 -7.86 25.93 3.37
C LYS A 473 -8.04 27.44 3.39
N LEU A 474 -7.72 28.11 2.29
CA LEU A 474 -7.89 29.55 2.13
C LEU A 474 -9.08 29.83 1.23
N TYR A 475 -10.02 30.62 1.74
CA TYR A 475 -11.14 31.15 0.98
C TYR A 475 -11.03 32.67 0.90
N CYS A 476 -11.35 33.23 -0.26
CA CYS A 476 -11.48 34.68 -0.45
C CYS A 476 -12.93 35.01 -0.81
N TYR A 477 -13.54 35.95 -0.07
CA TYR A 477 -14.83 36.52 -0.43
C TYR A 477 -14.64 37.93 -0.96
N ARG A 478 -15.09 38.19 -2.18
CA ARG A 478 -14.97 39.49 -2.84
C ARG A 478 -16.34 40.15 -2.95
N MET A 479 -16.42 41.40 -2.51
CA MET A 479 -17.62 42.22 -2.61
C MET A 479 -17.33 43.59 -3.21
N SER A 480 -18.35 44.19 -3.81
CA SER A 480 -18.33 45.58 -4.31
C SER A 480 -19.35 46.38 -3.51
N ILE A 481 -18.88 47.31 -2.67
CA ILE A 481 -19.75 48.15 -1.83
C ILE A 481 -20.06 49.44 -2.59
N SER A 482 -21.24 49.51 -3.22
CA SER A 482 -21.62 50.62 -4.10
C SER A 482 -23.12 50.58 -4.43
N ASP A 483 -23.73 51.77 -4.52
CA ASP A 483 -25.09 51.94 -5.05
C ASP A 483 -25.12 51.92 -6.58
N VAL A 484 -23.99 52.24 -7.23
CA VAL A 484 -23.85 52.10 -8.67
C VAL A 484 -23.83 50.60 -9.00
N PRO A 485 -24.70 50.12 -9.92
CA PRO A 485 -24.71 48.74 -10.39
C PRO A 485 -23.31 48.26 -10.78
N GLN A 486 -22.95 47.05 -10.34
CA GLN A 486 -21.63 46.51 -10.62
C GLN A 486 -21.44 46.21 -12.11
N SER A 487 -20.20 46.37 -12.58
CA SER A 487 -19.83 46.04 -13.96
C SER A 487 -20.22 44.59 -14.31
N PRO A 488 -20.78 44.32 -15.50
CA PRO A 488 -21.04 42.97 -15.95
C PRO A 488 -19.82 42.05 -15.88
N PHE A 489 -18.59 42.56 -16.03
CA PHE A 489 -17.36 41.78 -15.96
C PHE A 489 -16.96 41.33 -14.54
N LYS A 490 -17.55 41.95 -13.52
CA LYS A 490 -17.29 41.62 -12.11
C LYS A 490 -18.40 40.78 -11.48
N ARG A 491 -19.57 40.73 -12.12
CA ARG A 491 -20.81 40.20 -11.53
C ARG A 491 -20.76 38.74 -11.12
N LEU A 492 -19.91 37.95 -11.79
CA LEU A 492 -19.76 36.52 -11.52
C LEU A 492 -18.73 36.23 -10.43
N TYR A 493 -17.85 37.16 -10.08
CA TYR A 493 -16.75 36.93 -9.14
C TYR A 493 -16.76 37.89 -7.94
N ARG A 494 -17.81 38.71 -7.83
CA ARG A 494 -18.03 39.67 -6.76
C ARG A 494 -19.52 39.79 -6.47
N THR A 495 -19.85 39.83 -5.19
CA THR A 495 -21.20 40.16 -4.75
C THR A 495 -21.34 41.68 -4.61
N GLN A 496 -22.36 42.26 -5.26
CA GLN A 496 -22.70 43.66 -5.03
C GLN A 496 -23.41 43.81 -3.69
N VAL A 497 -22.95 44.76 -2.89
CA VAL A 497 -23.53 45.15 -1.61
C VAL A 497 -23.86 46.63 -1.71
N GLN A 498 -25.12 47.01 -1.51
CA GLN A 498 -25.54 48.42 -1.49
C GLN A 498 -24.81 49.20 -0.37
N ARG A 499 -24.74 50.54 -0.48
CA ARG A 499 -24.19 51.38 0.58
C ARG A 499 -25.02 51.25 1.88
N GLY A 500 -24.45 51.75 2.98
CA GLY A 500 -24.98 51.55 4.33
C GLY A 500 -24.26 50.44 5.11
N VAL A 501 -23.10 49.99 4.62
CA VAL A 501 -22.17 49.10 5.33
C VAL A 501 -21.13 49.96 6.04
N ASP A 502 -21.14 49.94 7.37
CA ASP A 502 -20.06 50.54 8.16
C ASP A 502 -18.81 49.63 8.12
N LEU A 503 -17.75 50.13 7.49
CA LEU A 503 -16.51 49.38 7.32
C LEU A 503 -15.79 49.09 8.64
N LYS A 504 -15.93 49.97 9.65
CA LYS A 504 -15.33 49.74 10.97
C LYS A 504 -16.06 48.60 11.68
N VAL A 505 -17.38 48.59 11.61
CA VAL A 505 -18.20 47.50 12.18
C VAL A 505 -17.95 46.20 11.42
N LEU A 506 -17.79 46.24 10.10
CA LEU A 506 -17.44 45.06 9.31
C LEU A 506 -16.09 44.48 9.75
N GLU A 507 -15.08 45.34 9.93
CA GLU A 507 -13.75 44.93 10.40
C GLU A 507 -13.82 44.33 11.82
N GLU A 508 -14.57 44.95 12.72
CA GLU A 508 -14.79 44.43 14.07
C GLU A 508 -15.51 43.07 14.05
N ALA A 509 -16.56 42.93 13.24
CA ALA A 509 -17.33 41.70 13.12
C ALA A 509 -16.52 40.55 12.52
N VAL A 510 -15.60 40.80 11.58
CA VAL A 510 -14.73 39.75 11.02
C VAL A 510 -13.72 39.26 12.07
N LYS A 511 -13.18 40.16 12.90
CA LYS A 511 -12.19 39.82 13.94
C LYS A 511 -12.73 38.83 14.99
N ILE A 512 -14.04 38.78 15.23
CA ILE A 512 -14.62 37.87 16.23
C ILE A 512 -14.40 36.39 15.88
N PHE A 513 -14.22 36.07 14.59
CA PHE A 513 -14.07 34.70 14.12
C PHE A 513 -12.62 34.19 14.20
N GLN A 514 -11.66 35.03 14.55
CA GLN A 514 -10.26 34.62 14.68
C GLN A 514 -10.06 33.76 15.93
N GLY A 515 -9.34 32.65 15.79
CA GLY A 515 -9.04 31.71 16.88
C GLY A 515 -9.86 30.41 16.83
N THR A 516 -9.82 29.66 17.93
CA THR A 516 -10.50 28.37 18.06
C THR A 516 -11.87 28.56 18.67
N HIS A 517 -12.91 28.23 17.90
CA HIS A 517 -14.30 28.43 18.29
C HIS A 517 -15.20 27.27 17.86
N ASP A 518 -16.38 27.19 18.46
CA ASP A 518 -17.47 26.35 17.98
C ASP A 518 -18.29 27.07 16.90
N PHE A 519 -18.07 26.69 15.65
CA PHE A 519 -18.71 27.33 14.49
C PHE A 519 -20.06 26.73 14.10
N ARG A 520 -20.71 25.89 14.93
CA ARG A 520 -22.03 25.28 14.59
C ARG A 520 -23.12 26.31 14.27
N ALA A 521 -23.11 27.47 14.93
CA ALA A 521 -24.04 28.57 14.62
C ALA A 521 -23.81 29.18 13.23
N PHE A 522 -22.63 28.95 12.65
CA PHE A 522 -22.18 29.48 11.36
C PHE A 522 -22.05 28.37 10.31
N ALA A 523 -22.32 27.11 10.60
CA ALA A 523 -22.21 26.01 9.64
C ALA A 523 -23.57 25.37 9.35
N GLY A 524 -23.66 24.58 8.28
CA GLY A 524 -24.73 23.61 8.10
C GLY A 524 -24.44 22.34 8.89
N GLN A 525 -24.93 21.20 8.40
CA GLN A 525 -24.56 19.90 8.97
C GLN A 525 -23.05 19.66 8.85
N VAL A 526 -22.49 18.98 9.86
CA VAL A 526 -21.13 18.43 9.80
C VAL A 526 -21.19 17.20 8.90
N GLU A 527 -20.45 17.23 7.80
CA GLU A 527 -20.32 16.07 6.91
C GLU A 527 -18.83 15.77 6.72
N GLN A 528 -18.42 14.52 7.02
CA GLN A 528 -17.04 14.05 6.83
C GLN A 528 -15.97 14.97 7.46
N GLY A 529 -16.25 15.53 8.63
CA GLY A 529 -15.32 16.40 9.37
C GLY A 529 -15.22 17.84 8.84
N ALA A 530 -16.07 18.24 7.88
CA ALA A 530 -16.10 19.61 7.36
C ALA A 530 -17.42 20.33 7.72
N LEU A 531 -17.31 21.62 8.01
CA LEU A 531 -18.44 22.50 8.33
C LEU A 531 -19.01 23.13 7.05
N TYR A 532 -20.14 22.60 6.58
CA TYR A 532 -20.81 23.04 5.36
C TYR A 532 -21.21 24.54 5.44
N LYS A 533 -21.08 25.31 4.35
CA LYS A 533 -21.48 26.75 4.27
C LYS A 533 -20.85 27.72 5.27
N MET A 534 -19.86 27.29 6.06
CA MET A 534 -19.28 28.08 7.15
C MET A 534 -18.89 29.49 6.75
N VAL A 535 -18.03 29.63 5.74
CA VAL A 535 -17.50 30.93 5.29
C VAL A 535 -18.62 31.88 4.85
N ARG A 536 -19.63 31.39 4.13
CA ARG A 536 -20.73 32.24 3.63
C ARG A 536 -21.61 32.76 4.77
N ASN A 537 -21.83 31.95 5.80
CA ASN A 537 -22.58 32.39 6.97
C ASN A 537 -21.78 33.39 7.81
N MET A 538 -20.47 33.20 7.97
CA MET A 538 -19.59 34.17 8.63
C MET A 538 -19.63 35.53 7.91
N VAL A 539 -19.41 35.52 6.59
CA VAL A 539 -19.48 36.76 5.77
C VAL A 539 -20.86 37.39 5.84
N GLY A 540 -21.93 36.59 5.74
CA GLY A 540 -23.30 37.08 5.82
C GLY A 540 -23.62 37.73 7.16
N THR A 541 -23.09 37.17 8.26
CA THR A 541 -23.22 37.74 9.61
C THR A 541 -22.44 39.04 9.73
N ALA A 542 -21.20 39.08 9.26
CA ALA A 542 -20.39 40.29 9.31
C ALA A 542 -21.03 41.45 8.51
N VAL A 543 -21.61 41.13 7.34
CA VAL A 543 -22.37 42.12 6.54
C VAL A 543 -23.66 42.55 7.25
N ALA A 544 -24.38 41.64 7.90
CA ALA A 544 -25.56 41.99 8.70
C ALA A 544 -25.20 42.94 9.85
N CYS A 545 -24.08 42.68 10.54
CA CYS A 545 -23.56 43.57 11.57
C CYS A 545 -23.25 44.96 11.01
N ALA A 546 -22.51 45.02 9.91
CA ALA A 546 -22.13 46.26 9.28
C ALA A 546 -23.32 47.09 8.74
N ARG A 547 -24.48 46.47 8.52
CA ARG A 547 -25.73 47.13 8.14
C ARG A 547 -26.61 47.52 9.33
N GLY A 548 -26.21 47.20 10.55
CA GLY A 548 -27.02 47.39 11.75
C GLY A 548 -28.21 46.42 11.86
N GLU A 549 -28.24 45.34 11.06
CA GLU A 549 -29.26 44.30 11.13
C GLU A 549 -29.05 43.37 12.35
N MET A 550 -27.83 43.33 12.88
CA MET A 550 -27.40 42.50 14.02
C MET A 550 -26.29 43.21 14.81
N GLY A 551 -26.25 43.09 16.13
CA GLY A 551 -25.14 43.62 16.93
C GLY A 551 -23.87 42.75 16.84
N VAL A 552 -22.67 43.34 16.88
CA VAL A 552 -21.40 42.56 16.95
C VAL A 552 -21.35 41.69 18.21
N GLY A 553 -21.86 42.21 19.34
CA GLY A 553 -22.00 41.43 20.58
C GLY A 553 -22.96 40.24 20.46
N GLU A 554 -24.03 40.38 19.67
CA GLU A 554 -24.94 39.27 19.38
C GLU A 554 -24.25 38.20 18.53
N ALA A 555 -23.50 38.60 17.49
CA ALA A 555 -22.72 37.68 16.67
C ALA A 555 -21.64 36.94 17.49
N ARG A 556 -20.99 37.63 18.43
CA ARG A 556 -20.04 37.01 19.38
C ARG A 556 -20.74 36.00 20.29
N ALA A 557 -21.90 36.33 20.83
CA ALA A 557 -22.66 35.42 21.69
C ALA A 557 -23.15 34.16 20.95
N LEU A 558 -23.36 34.23 19.62
CA LEU A 558 -23.65 33.04 18.81
C LEU A 558 -22.46 32.06 18.75
N LEU A 559 -21.23 32.59 18.74
CA LEU A 559 -19.99 31.81 18.69
C LEU A 559 -19.65 31.18 20.04
N GLU A 560 -19.90 31.90 21.13
CA GLU A 560 -19.65 31.43 22.51
C GLU A 560 -20.75 30.49 23.04
N GLY A 561 -21.98 30.63 22.53
CA GLY A 561 -23.17 29.97 23.10
C GLY A 561 -23.41 28.52 22.67
N GLY A 562 -22.53 27.90 21.86
CA GLY A 562 -22.70 26.52 21.37
C GLY A 562 -24.00 26.29 20.59
N LYS A 563 -24.54 27.33 19.96
CA LYS A 563 -25.86 27.30 19.31
C LYS A 563 -25.78 26.67 17.92
N GLU A 564 -26.91 26.09 17.49
CA GLU A 564 -27.06 25.56 16.14
C GLU A 564 -27.33 26.66 15.10
N ARG A 565 -27.10 26.36 13.81
CA ARG A 565 -27.29 27.30 12.69
C ARG A 565 -28.60 28.08 12.70
N LYS A 566 -29.68 27.47 13.20
CA LYS A 566 -31.03 28.08 13.26
C LYS A 566 -31.07 29.33 14.15
N ALA A 567 -30.13 29.46 15.09
CA ALA A 567 -30.00 30.62 15.96
C ALA A 567 -29.45 31.84 15.22
N ASN A 568 -28.55 31.65 14.25
CA ASN A 568 -28.04 32.73 13.43
C ASN A 568 -29.08 33.16 12.38
N LYS A 569 -29.67 34.35 12.56
CA LYS A 569 -30.70 34.87 11.65
C LYS A 569 -30.12 35.57 10.41
N ALA A 570 -28.81 35.79 10.36
CA ALA A 570 -28.17 36.38 9.20
C ALA A 570 -28.29 35.46 7.97
N LYS A 571 -28.57 36.08 6.83
CA LYS A 571 -28.63 35.36 5.55
C LYS A 571 -27.21 34.98 5.13
N PRO A 572 -26.98 33.75 4.63
CA PRO A 572 -25.69 33.41 4.07
C PRO A 572 -25.33 34.36 2.91
N ALA A 573 -24.07 34.77 2.86
CA ALA A 573 -23.55 35.57 1.76
C ALA A 573 -23.76 34.83 0.42
N LYS A 574 -23.90 35.60 -0.66
CA LYS A 574 -24.14 35.07 -2.00
C LYS A 574 -22.91 34.30 -2.52
N PRO A 575 -23.09 33.18 -3.25
CA PRO A 575 -21.99 32.27 -3.59
C PRO A 575 -20.99 32.86 -4.60
N GLU A 576 -21.42 33.70 -5.53
CA GLU A 576 -20.59 34.26 -6.61
C GLU A 576 -19.42 35.16 -6.13
N GLY A 577 -19.48 35.61 -4.87
CA GLY A 577 -18.37 36.34 -4.25
C GLY A 577 -17.28 35.43 -3.69
N LEU A 578 -17.55 34.13 -3.49
CA LEU A 578 -16.67 33.21 -2.77
C LEU A 578 -15.80 32.39 -3.72
N THR A 579 -14.52 32.29 -3.40
CA THR A 579 -13.55 31.46 -4.12
C THR A 579 -12.72 30.65 -3.13
N LEU A 580 -12.61 29.32 -3.35
CA LEU A 580 -11.57 28.51 -2.71
C LEU A 580 -10.23 28.77 -3.41
N GLU A 581 -9.33 29.45 -2.73
CA GLU A 581 -8.07 29.91 -3.30
C GLU A 581 -7.02 28.80 -3.27
N ARG A 582 -6.86 28.11 -2.14
CA ARG A 582 -5.79 27.12 -1.92
C ARG A 582 -6.14 26.11 -0.84
N VAL A 583 -5.52 24.93 -0.95
CA VAL A 583 -5.55 23.85 0.04
C VAL A 583 -4.11 23.46 0.36
N TRP A 584 -3.77 23.37 1.64
CA TRP A 584 -2.45 22.91 2.10
C TRP A 584 -2.55 21.48 2.64
N PHE A 585 -1.44 20.76 2.49
CA PHE A 585 -1.21 19.42 3.03
C PHE A 585 0.05 19.38 3.92
N ASP A 586 0.68 20.54 4.10
CA ASP A 586 1.84 20.81 4.96
C ASP A 586 1.53 21.99 5.89
N ASP A 587 2.47 22.37 6.75
CA ASP A 587 2.35 23.53 7.64
C ASP A 587 2.64 24.88 6.93
N GLY A 588 2.82 24.91 5.61
CA GLY A 588 3.18 26.12 4.85
C GLY A 588 2.09 27.21 4.84
N TRP A 589 0.90 26.91 5.35
CA TRP A 589 -0.15 27.92 5.57
C TRP A 589 0.25 28.94 6.66
N ARG A 590 1.15 28.57 7.59
CA ARG A 590 1.59 29.44 8.68
C ARG A 590 2.39 30.66 8.19
N ASP A 591 3.08 30.53 7.06
CA ASP A 591 3.87 31.62 6.45
C ASP A 591 3.03 32.51 5.53
N SER A 592 1.80 32.10 5.22
CA SER A 592 0.91 32.75 4.24
C SER A 592 -0.19 33.61 4.87
N CYS A 593 -0.37 33.55 6.20
CA CYS A 593 -1.48 34.13 6.95
C CYS A 593 -1.05 35.26 7.87
#